data_AF-A0A832WI06-F1
#
_entry.id   AF-A0A832WI06-F1
#
_cell.length_a   1.000
_cell.length_b   1.000
_cell.length_c   1.000
_cell.angle_alpha   90.00
_cell.angle_beta   90.00
_cell.angle_gamma   90.00
#
_symmetry.space_group_name_H-M   'P 1'
#
loop_
_entity.id
_entity.type
_entity.pdbx_description
1 polymer ?
#
loop_
_entity_poly.entity_id
_entity_poly.type
_entity_poly.pdbx_seq_one_letter_code
_entity_poly.pdbx_strand_id
1 'polypeptide(L)'
;MNEVNLDFLFYPESVAVIGASHVPGKVGNGILRSLVNNFRGKIYAVNVKGGEIEVNGKKFKVYKSIKDVPDKVDVAVIAVPAKFVPEVIDECGEKGVKGVVVISAGFKEAGRADLEEELVKRAKKWGIRVVGPNCLGVTNLENGFDCNFNPPERQARPKFGPIAFMSQSGAFGAAILDWAARHEVGMSKFISLGNMADLDESDFMLYLKNDPKTKVITAYIEGVKDGKKFFNVAKETTKVKPVIVLKAGRTEAGAKAAASHTGSLAGSYRIYEAVFEQTGILAAKSMRQLFNYAKALAMQKPANGDRVAIVTNGGGAGVMMSDGLLERGLKLAELSEETKDKFRKAIEEGKLPEHMSYANPVDVIGDAPSSRYELAINYVLEDPNVDILAVIALFQSPALDEGIVDVMDRVKKYGKPIVFIAPGGEFPEKIARRIEKVGVPVFETVEDGVDAVYALVKYGKYLSEL
;
A
#
# COMPACT_ATOMS: atom_id res chain seq x y z
N MET A 1 -7.64 10.68 -20.95
CA MET A 1 -8.01 11.58 -19.83
C MET A 1 -6.86 12.56 -19.62
N ASN A 2 -7.13 13.84 -19.27
CA ASN A 2 -6.06 14.82 -19.05
C ASN A 2 -5.22 14.40 -17.83
N GLU A 3 -3.90 14.53 -17.90
CA GLU A 3 -3.00 14.28 -16.77
C GLU A 3 -3.36 15.21 -15.60
N VAL A 4 -3.51 14.65 -14.39
CA VAL A 4 -3.65 15.44 -13.16
C VAL A 4 -2.25 15.58 -12.55
N ASN A 5 -1.61 16.72 -12.78
CA ASN A 5 -0.34 17.03 -12.12
C ASN A 5 -0.62 17.41 -10.65
N LEU A 6 -0.24 16.54 -9.71
CA LEU A 6 -0.31 16.78 -8.27
C LEU A 6 1.07 16.92 -7.62
N ASP A 7 2.14 17.17 -8.39
CA ASP A 7 3.49 17.30 -7.83
C ASP A 7 3.60 18.49 -6.88
N PHE A 8 2.85 19.57 -7.13
CA PHE A 8 2.78 20.70 -6.21
C PHE A 8 2.31 20.29 -4.80
N LEU A 9 1.54 19.19 -4.67
CA LEU A 9 1.05 18.66 -3.39
C LEU A 9 2.07 17.74 -2.73
N PHE A 10 2.73 16.86 -3.50
CA PHE A 10 3.62 15.83 -2.93
C PHE A 10 5.09 16.25 -2.85
N TYR A 11 5.52 17.22 -3.64
CA TYR A 11 6.87 17.77 -3.68
C TYR A 11 6.88 19.29 -3.44
N PRO A 12 6.28 19.79 -2.35
CA PRO A 12 6.34 21.21 -2.04
C PRO A 12 7.73 21.61 -1.58
N GLU A 13 8.17 22.82 -1.94
CA GLU A 13 9.37 23.45 -1.38
C GLU A 13 9.02 24.28 -0.14
N SER A 14 7.74 24.65 0.00
CA SER A 14 7.24 25.53 1.05
C SER A 14 5.84 25.13 1.51
N VAL A 15 5.64 25.11 2.83
CA VAL A 15 4.37 24.71 3.46
C VAL A 15 3.96 25.72 4.52
N ALA A 16 2.71 26.20 4.46
CA ALA A 16 2.11 27.00 5.53
C ALA A 16 1.18 26.14 6.39
N VAL A 17 1.35 26.16 7.71
CA VAL A 17 0.45 25.50 8.67
C VAL A 17 -0.45 26.56 9.29
N ILE A 18 -1.71 26.60 8.83
CA ILE A 18 -2.73 27.55 9.27
C ILE A 18 -3.51 26.94 10.43
N GLY A 19 -3.47 27.61 11.59
CA GLY A 19 -3.88 27.02 12.86
C GLY A 19 -2.70 26.45 13.66
N ALA A 20 -1.47 26.83 13.29
CA ALA A 20 -0.25 26.50 14.03
C ALA A 20 -0.37 26.83 15.52
N SER A 21 0.18 25.97 16.39
CA SER A 21 0.10 26.14 17.84
C SER A 21 1.31 25.51 18.54
N HIS A 22 1.78 26.13 19.62
CA HIS A 22 2.74 25.52 20.55
C HIS A 22 2.06 24.60 21.58
N VAL A 23 0.75 24.76 21.80
CA VAL A 23 0.00 23.99 22.81
C VAL A 23 -0.05 22.51 22.43
N PRO A 24 0.50 21.60 23.27
CA PRO A 24 0.44 20.17 23.04
C PRO A 24 -1.00 19.65 22.91
N GLY A 25 -1.22 18.65 22.05
CA GLY A 25 -2.53 18.06 21.81
C GLY A 25 -3.41 18.80 20.80
N LYS A 26 -3.06 20.03 20.38
CA LYS A 26 -3.73 20.68 19.26
C LYS A 26 -3.26 20.11 17.92
N VAL A 27 -4.20 19.94 16.99
CA VAL A 27 -3.95 19.44 15.62
C VAL A 27 -2.82 20.21 14.92
N GLY A 28 -2.86 21.55 14.94
CA GLY A 28 -1.79 22.36 14.33
C GLY A 28 -0.42 22.22 14.99
N ASN A 29 -0.34 21.81 16.26
CA ASN A 29 0.93 21.45 16.90
C ASN A 29 1.46 20.11 16.37
N GLY A 30 0.57 19.12 16.24
CA GLY A 30 0.92 17.81 15.68
C GLY A 30 1.47 17.89 14.26
N ILE A 31 0.82 18.67 13.39
CA ILE A 31 1.27 18.89 12.00
C ILE A 31 2.66 19.53 11.96
N LEU A 32 2.90 20.59 12.76
CA LEU A 32 4.22 21.22 12.83
C LEU A 32 5.29 20.21 13.27
N ARG A 33 4.99 19.35 14.26
CA ARG A 33 5.93 18.33 14.74
C ARG A 33 6.25 17.29 13.67
N SER A 34 5.25 16.84 12.93
CA SER A 34 5.44 15.91 11.81
C SER A 34 6.35 16.51 10.73
N LEU A 35 6.08 17.74 10.30
CA LEU A 35 6.91 18.43 9.30
C LEU A 35 8.33 18.70 9.79
N VAL A 36 8.50 19.19 11.02
CA VAL A 36 9.81 19.60 11.57
C VAL A 36 10.82 18.44 11.63
N ASN A 37 10.33 17.21 11.77
CA ASN A 37 11.16 16.03 11.89
C ASN A 37 11.93 15.71 10.60
N ASN A 38 11.24 15.66 9.45
CA ASN A 38 11.82 15.13 8.22
C ASN A 38 11.70 16.04 7.00
N PHE A 39 10.81 17.03 7.00
CA PHE A 39 10.63 17.92 5.86
C PHE A 39 11.78 18.91 5.75
N ARG A 40 12.39 18.97 4.56
CA ARG A 40 13.56 19.82 4.29
C ARG A 40 13.19 21.19 3.68
N GLY A 41 11.95 21.36 3.25
CA GLY A 41 11.46 22.63 2.72
C GLY A 41 11.19 23.67 3.80
N LYS A 42 10.74 24.84 3.37
CA LYS A 42 10.41 25.95 4.28
C LYS A 42 9.05 25.71 4.95
N ILE A 43 8.98 25.94 6.26
CA ILE A 43 7.76 25.78 7.06
C ILE A 43 7.36 27.15 7.61
N TYR A 44 6.12 27.57 7.36
CA TYR A 44 5.56 28.82 7.88
C TYR A 44 4.43 28.52 8.85
N ALA A 45 4.52 29.05 10.08
CA ALA A 45 3.46 28.97 11.05
C ALA A 45 2.49 30.15 10.88
N VAL A 46 1.19 29.88 10.76
CA VAL A 46 0.15 30.91 10.64
C VAL A 46 -0.87 30.74 11.76
N ASN A 47 -1.06 31.79 12.56
CA ASN A 47 -2.07 31.87 13.61
C ASN A 47 -2.41 33.34 13.87
N VAL A 48 -3.70 33.66 13.99
CA VAL A 48 -4.21 35.02 14.24
C VAL A 48 -3.58 35.73 15.44
N LYS A 49 -3.07 34.97 16.43
CA LYS A 49 -2.38 35.52 17.60
C LYS A 49 -0.99 36.10 17.29
N GLY A 50 -0.35 35.67 16.21
CA GLY A 50 1.05 35.99 15.91
C GLY A 50 2.03 35.48 16.97
N GLY A 51 3.26 36.01 16.96
CA GLY A 51 4.31 35.71 17.94
C GLY A 51 5.35 34.71 17.45
N GLU A 52 5.86 33.88 18.35
CA GLU A 52 6.85 32.83 18.08
C GLU A 52 6.35 31.49 18.63
N ILE A 53 6.58 30.41 17.88
CA ILE A 53 6.32 29.03 18.32
C ILE A 53 7.65 28.27 18.25
N GLU A 54 7.97 27.51 19.30
CA GLU A 54 9.09 26.58 19.30
C GLU A 54 8.59 25.14 19.22
N VAL A 55 9.16 24.34 18.32
CA VAL A 55 8.84 22.93 18.13
C VAL A 55 10.14 22.16 17.87
N ASN A 56 10.40 21.14 18.69
CA ASN A 56 11.62 20.29 18.61
C ASN A 56 12.91 21.13 18.49
N GLY A 57 13.03 22.20 19.27
CA GLY A 57 14.18 23.11 19.28
C GLY A 57 14.27 24.08 18.10
N LYS A 58 13.33 24.06 17.15
CA LYS A 58 13.24 25.04 16.05
C LYS A 58 12.22 26.12 16.39
N LYS A 59 12.60 27.38 16.18
CA LYS A 59 11.75 28.56 16.40
C LYS A 59 11.14 29.04 15.09
N PHE A 60 9.84 29.33 15.12
CA PHE A 60 9.06 29.79 13.99
C PHE A 60 8.40 31.12 14.31
N LYS A 61 8.65 32.12 13.46
CA LYS A 61 7.82 33.32 13.42
C LYS A 61 6.40 32.93 13.01
N VAL A 62 5.43 33.39 13.78
CA VAL A 62 4.01 33.14 13.53
C VAL A 62 3.41 34.35 12.84
N TYR A 63 2.98 34.15 11.60
CA TYR A 63 2.28 35.16 10.79
C TYR A 63 0.80 35.17 11.15
N LYS A 64 0.17 36.35 11.13
CA LYS A 64 -1.25 36.47 11.48
C LYS A 64 -2.16 35.97 10.35
N SER A 65 -1.76 36.21 9.11
CA SER A 65 -2.35 35.68 7.89
C SER A 65 -1.28 35.02 7.02
N ILE A 66 -1.69 34.08 6.15
CA ILE A 66 -0.80 33.51 5.13
C ILE A 66 -0.30 34.60 4.15
N LYS A 67 -1.06 35.69 4.01
CA LYS A 67 -0.70 36.85 3.17
C LYS A 67 0.54 37.58 3.66
N ASP A 68 0.82 37.51 4.96
CA ASP A 68 1.98 38.16 5.58
C ASP A 68 3.27 37.34 5.42
N VAL A 69 3.18 36.09 4.94
CA VAL A 69 4.35 35.25 4.66
C VAL A 69 5.15 35.92 3.53
N PRO A 70 6.46 36.16 3.68
CA PRO A 70 7.24 36.92 2.69
C PRO A 70 7.49 36.11 1.40
N ASP A 71 7.63 34.80 1.54
CA ASP A 71 7.99 33.90 0.44
C ASP A 71 6.76 33.30 -0.24
N LYS A 72 6.97 32.61 -1.37
CA LYS A 72 5.96 31.75 -1.98
C LYS A 72 5.58 30.61 -1.04
N VAL A 73 4.32 30.18 -1.10
CA VAL A 73 3.79 29.01 -0.39
C VAL A 73 3.21 28.04 -1.43
N ASP A 74 3.72 26.83 -1.51
CA ASP A 74 3.24 25.83 -2.47
C ASP A 74 1.98 25.11 -1.97
N VAL A 75 1.99 24.73 -0.68
CA VAL A 75 0.89 24.02 -0.01
C VAL A 75 0.51 24.72 1.30
N ALA A 76 -0.79 24.86 1.54
CA ALA A 76 -1.32 25.26 2.85
C ALA A 76 -2.03 24.07 3.53
N VAL A 77 -1.71 23.84 4.81
CA VAL A 77 -2.38 22.85 5.65
C VAL A 77 -3.26 23.59 6.64
N ILE A 78 -4.58 23.40 6.54
CA ILE A 78 -5.57 24.15 7.29
C ILE A 78 -6.12 23.31 8.45
N ALA A 79 -5.90 23.79 9.67
CA ALA A 79 -6.33 23.18 10.93
C ALA A 79 -7.04 24.20 11.84
N VAL A 80 -7.95 25.01 11.26
CA VAL A 80 -8.79 26.00 11.97
C VAL A 80 -10.26 25.54 12.02
N PRO A 81 -11.12 26.06 12.91
CA PRO A 81 -12.53 25.68 12.92
C PRO A 81 -13.22 25.84 11.54
N ALA A 82 -14.07 24.88 11.16
CA ALA A 82 -14.64 24.75 9.81
C ALA A 82 -15.23 26.05 9.24
N LYS A 83 -15.94 26.82 10.07
CA LYS A 83 -16.59 28.09 9.67
C LYS A 83 -15.62 29.14 9.10
N PHE A 84 -14.33 29.08 9.44
CA PHE A 84 -13.32 30.02 8.95
C PHE A 84 -12.59 29.51 7.71
N VAL A 85 -12.72 28.22 7.37
CA VAL A 85 -11.96 27.60 6.28
C VAL A 85 -12.23 28.27 4.92
N PRO A 86 -13.49 28.59 4.52
CA PRO A 86 -13.73 29.27 3.25
C PRO A 86 -13.01 30.62 3.10
N GLU A 87 -12.93 31.42 4.17
CA GLU A 87 -12.19 32.69 4.16
C GLU A 87 -10.69 32.47 4.04
N VAL A 88 -10.16 31.46 4.75
CA VAL A 88 -8.74 31.07 4.63
C VAL A 88 -8.38 30.60 3.22
N ILE A 89 -9.32 29.97 2.49
CA ILE A 89 -9.11 29.62 1.08
C ILE A 89 -8.93 30.87 0.22
N ASP A 90 -9.70 31.93 0.45
CA ASP A 90 -9.51 33.19 -0.26
C ASP A 90 -8.12 33.80 0.02
N GLU A 91 -7.66 33.76 1.28
CA GLU A 91 -6.31 34.21 1.63
C GLU A 91 -5.22 33.37 0.96
N CYS A 92 -5.42 32.05 0.86
CA CYS A 92 -4.51 31.14 0.14
C CYS A 92 -4.49 31.47 -1.36
N GLY A 93 -5.65 31.81 -1.93
CA GLY A 93 -5.80 32.21 -3.33
C GLY A 93 -5.09 33.51 -3.64
N GLU A 94 -5.27 34.54 -2.79
CA GLU A 94 -4.54 35.81 -2.87
C GLU A 94 -3.02 35.60 -2.77
N LYS A 95 -2.56 34.61 -1.98
CA LYS A 95 -1.15 34.26 -1.86
C LYS A 95 -0.60 33.43 -3.03
N GLY A 96 -1.48 32.90 -3.90
CA GLY A 96 -1.11 32.07 -5.05
C GLY A 96 -0.78 30.61 -4.70
N VAL A 97 -1.31 30.10 -3.59
CA VAL A 97 -1.20 28.68 -3.22
C VAL A 97 -1.94 27.83 -4.25
N LYS A 98 -1.39 26.67 -4.63
CA LYS A 98 -2.02 25.77 -5.61
C LYS A 98 -2.74 24.58 -4.97
N GLY A 99 -2.25 24.11 -3.83
CA GLY A 99 -2.78 22.97 -3.11
C GLY A 99 -3.10 23.27 -1.66
N VAL A 100 -4.25 22.81 -1.19
CA VAL A 100 -4.65 22.94 0.20
C VAL A 100 -5.03 21.58 0.78
N VAL A 101 -4.53 21.27 1.96
CA VAL A 101 -4.93 20.10 2.76
C VAL A 101 -5.79 20.59 3.91
N VAL A 102 -7.10 20.32 3.86
CA VAL A 102 -8.04 20.74 4.90
C VAL A 102 -8.22 19.61 5.90
N ILE A 103 -7.59 19.75 7.06
CA ILE A 103 -7.65 18.78 8.16
C ILE A 103 -8.99 18.91 8.91
N SER A 104 -9.52 20.12 8.98
CA SER A 104 -10.71 20.46 9.74
C SER A 104 -11.93 19.61 9.37
N ALA A 105 -12.57 19.05 10.38
CA ALA A 105 -13.90 18.44 10.30
C ALA A 105 -15.00 19.48 10.60
N GLY A 106 -16.27 19.10 10.43
CA GLY A 106 -17.46 19.93 10.60
C GLY A 106 -18.16 20.33 9.30
N PHE A 107 -18.01 19.53 8.23
CA PHE A 107 -18.56 19.80 6.89
C PHE A 107 -19.71 18.85 6.58
N LYS A 108 -19.74 18.22 5.40
CA LYS A 108 -20.82 17.35 4.95
C LYS A 108 -21.08 16.17 5.90
N GLU A 109 -20.03 15.59 6.48
CA GLU A 109 -20.11 14.52 7.48
C GLU A 109 -20.85 14.96 8.77
N ALA A 110 -20.88 16.27 9.04
CA ALA A 110 -21.59 16.88 10.16
C ALA A 110 -22.92 17.54 9.74
N GLY A 111 -23.43 17.25 8.54
CA GLY A 111 -24.67 17.82 8.01
C GLY A 111 -24.54 19.25 7.44
N ARG A 112 -23.32 19.75 7.25
CA ARG A 112 -23.01 21.09 6.72
C ARG A 112 -22.51 21.02 5.28
N ALA A 113 -23.32 20.43 4.40
CA ALA A 113 -23.03 20.35 2.97
C ALA A 113 -22.89 21.75 2.33
N ASP A 114 -23.66 22.73 2.82
CA ASP A 114 -23.58 24.14 2.43
C ASP A 114 -22.15 24.71 2.58
N LEU A 115 -21.48 24.36 3.69
CA LEU A 115 -20.14 24.84 3.99
C LEU A 115 -19.08 24.14 3.13
N GLU A 116 -19.27 22.86 2.82
CA GLU A 116 -18.39 22.10 1.91
C GLU A 116 -18.49 22.62 0.47
N GLU A 117 -19.71 22.93 0.01
CA GLU A 117 -19.95 23.53 -1.31
C GLU A 117 -19.31 24.92 -1.43
N GLU A 118 -19.43 25.76 -0.40
CA GLU A 118 -18.80 27.08 -0.38
C GLU A 118 -17.26 26.98 -0.36
N LEU A 119 -16.69 26.03 0.40
CA LEU A 119 -15.25 25.70 0.37
C LEU A 119 -14.79 25.38 -1.05
N VAL A 120 -15.46 24.45 -1.73
CA VAL A 120 -15.10 24.01 -3.08
C VAL A 120 -15.30 25.14 -4.10
N LYS A 121 -16.37 25.92 -3.98
CA LYS A 121 -16.65 27.06 -4.86
C LYS A 121 -15.54 28.11 -4.78
N ARG A 122 -15.08 28.46 -3.58
CA ARG A 122 -13.96 29.40 -3.39
C ARG A 122 -12.65 28.82 -3.89
N ALA A 123 -12.36 27.55 -3.62
CA ALA A 123 -11.16 26.91 -4.14
C ALA A 123 -11.11 26.95 -5.67
N LYS A 124 -12.24 26.64 -6.34
CA LYS A 124 -12.37 26.73 -7.81
C LYS A 124 -12.15 28.14 -8.34
N LYS A 125 -12.69 29.17 -7.68
CA LYS A 125 -12.47 30.58 -8.06
C LYS A 125 -10.98 30.93 -8.17
N TRP A 126 -10.15 30.38 -7.29
CA TRP A 126 -8.70 30.63 -7.24
C TRP A 126 -7.85 29.60 -7.98
N GLY A 127 -8.46 28.56 -8.57
CA GLY A 127 -7.72 27.44 -9.16
C GLY A 127 -6.96 26.59 -8.13
N ILE A 128 -7.39 26.61 -6.86
CA ILE A 128 -6.85 25.80 -5.79
C ILE A 128 -7.45 24.40 -5.84
N ARG A 129 -6.60 23.39 -5.66
CA ARG A 129 -7.04 21.99 -5.43
C ARG A 129 -7.08 21.67 -3.94
N VAL A 130 -8.09 20.94 -3.51
CA VAL A 130 -8.36 20.64 -2.10
C VAL A 130 -8.31 19.14 -1.81
N VAL A 131 -7.51 18.76 -0.80
CA VAL A 131 -7.56 17.44 -0.16
C VAL A 131 -8.43 17.53 1.10
N GLY A 132 -9.29 16.53 1.31
CA GLY A 132 -10.26 16.53 2.40
C GLY A 132 -11.59 17.19 1.99
N PRO A 133 -12.25 17.97 2.87
CA PRO A 133 -11.89 18.25 4.27
C PRO A 133 -12.00 16.99 5.15
N ASN A 134 -11.89 17.15 6.47
CA ASN A 134 -12.01 16.05 7.44
C ASN A 134 -11.05 14.89 7.11
N CYS A 135 -9.77 15.21 6.97
CA CYS A 135 -8.74 14.22 6.63
C CYS A 135 -7.62 14.23 7.68
N LEU A 136 -6.86 13.12 7.71
CA LEU A 136 -5.68 13.01 8.56
C LEU A 136 -4.51 13.84 8.02
N GLY A 137 -4.45 14.05 6.70
CA GLY A 137 -3.36 14.68 5.99
C GLY A 137 -2.80 13.80 4.86
N VAL A 138 -1.73 14.28 4.24
CA VAL A 138 -1.00 13.63 3.16
C VAL A 138 0.46 13.51 3.57
N THR A 139 1.09 12.39 3.21
CA THR A 139 2.51 12.16 3.50
C THR A 139 3.21 11.67 2.24
N ASN A 140 4.35 12.29 1.91
CA ASN A 140 5.33 11.75 0.97
C ASN A 140 6.55 11.28 1.77
N LEU A 141 6.75 9.96 1.81
CA LEU A 141 7.78 9.35 2.64
C LEU A 141 9.19 9.53 2.06
N GLU A 142 9.30 9.87 0.78
CA GLU A 142 10.58 10.10 0.10
C GLU A 142 11.26 11.39 0.58
N ASN A 143 10.51 12.48 0.67
CA ASN A 143 11.04 13.83 0.94
C ASN A 143 10.72 14.35 2.35
N GLY A 144 10.03 13.55 3.16
CA GLY A 144 9.66 13.90 4.52
C GLY A 144 8.52 14.91 4.64
N PHE A 145 7.82 15.23 3.54
CA PHE A 145 6.59 16.04 3.60
C PHE A 145 5.50 15.24 4.31
N ASP A 146 5.25 15.57 5.58
CA ASP A 146 4.27 14.89 6.42
C ASP A 146 3.33 15.91 7.08
N CYS A 147 2.13 16.08 6.52
CA CYS A 147 1.09 16.92 7.13
C CYS A 147 0.06 16.12 7.93
N ASN A 148 0.38 14.88 8.31
CA ASN A 148 -0.40 14.11 9.26
C ASN A 148 -0.31 14.71 10.67
N PHE A 149 -1.47 14.96 11.29
CA PHE A 149 -1.52 15.62 12.59
C PHE A 149 -1.22 14.70 13.79
N ASN A 150 -1.20 13.39 13.61
CA ASN A 150 -0.77 12.47 14.67
C ASN A 150 0.76 12.55 14.78
N PRO A 151 1.30 12.98 15.93
CA PRO A 151 2.73 13.21 16.04
C PRO A 151 3.51 11.88 16.02
N PRO A 152 4.75 11.86 15.49
CA PRO A 152 5.48 10.60 15.25
C PRO A 152 5.73 9.71 16.48
N GLU A 153 5.77 10.27 17.69
CA GLU A 153 5.91 9.47 18.91
C GLU A 153 4.63 8.72 19.33
N ARG A 154 3.48 9.07 18.74
CA ARG A 154 2.19 8.37 18.95
C ARG A 154 1.77 7.52 17.77
N GLN A 155 2.43 7.69 16.64
CA GLN A 155 2.16 6.96 15.41
C GLN A 155 3.45 6.92 14.60
N ALA A 156 4.10 5.77 14.56
CA ALA A 156 5.27 5.60 13.74
C ALA A 156 4.89 5.78 12.25
N ARG A 157 5.85 6.25 11.45
CA ARG A 157 5.73 6.25 9.99
C ARG A 157 6.56 5.10 9.44
N PRO A 158 6.08 4.38 8.41
CA PRO A 158 6.91 3.37 7.76
C PRO A 158 8.11 4.02 7.09
N LYS A 159 9.09 3.19 6.72
CA LYS A 159 10.18 3.65 5.85
C LYS A 159 9.63 3.93 4.44
N PHE A 160 10.37 4.71 3.66
CA PHE A 160 10.07 4.84 2.23
C PHE A 160 10.08 3.46 1.55
N GLY A 161 9.09 3.21 0.71
CA GLY A 161 8.95 1.97 -0.06
C GLY A 161 7.99 2.12 -1.23
N PRO A 162 7.73 1.06 -2.00
CA PRO A 162 7.07 1.16 -3.30
C PRO A 162 5.53 1.17 -3.24
N ILE A 163 4.92 1.07 -2.05
CA ILE A 163 3.46 0.95 -1.90
C ILE A 163 2.85 2.33 -1.60
N ALA A 164 1.85 2.77 -2.35
CA ALA A 164 1.05 3.94 -1.98
C ALA A 164 -0.24 3.49 -1.29
N PHE A 165 -0.66 4.19 -0.22
CA PHE A 165 -1.90 3.88 0.48
C PHE A 165 -2.84 5.08 0.55
N MET A 166 -4.05 4.91 0.03
CA MET A 166 -5.14 5.88 0.10
C MET A 166 -6.20 5.41 1.10
N SER A 167 -6.73 6.30 1.93
CA SER A 167 -7.78 5.94 2.89
C SER A 167 -8.85 7.00 3.02
N GLN A 168 -10.11 6.60 2.87
CA GLN A 168 -11.28 7.43 3.22
C GLN A 168 -11.50 7.53 4.73
N SER A 169 -10.99 6.58 5.52
CA SER A 169 -11.03 6.65 6.98
C SER A 169 -9.69 7.15 7.54
N GLY A 170 -9.71 8.33 8.17
CA GLY A 170 -8.54 8.91 8.83
C GLY A 170 -8.04 8.05 9.98
N ALA A 171 -8.93 7.59 10.86
CA ALA A 171 -8.58 6.75 12.02
C ALA A 171 -8.01 5.38 11.59
N PHE A 172 -8.60 4.76 10.57
CA PHE A 172 -8.08 3.49 10.05
C PHE A 172 -6.74 3.68 9.32
N GLY A 173 -6.60 4.75 8.53
CA GLY A 173 -5.33 5.07 7.88
C GLY A 173 -4.21 5.37 8.89
N ALA A 174 -4.57 6.00 10.01
CA ALA A 174 -3.69 6.19 11.14
C ALA A 174 -3.17 4.86 11.73
N ALA A 175 -4.05 3.90 11.98
CA ALA A 175 -3.65 2.58 12.47
C ALA A 175 -2.76 1.82 11.46
N ILE A 176 -3.06 1.97 10.16
CA ILE A 176 -2.28 1.33 9.09
C ILE A 176 -0.86 1.86 9.00
N LEU A 177 -0.65 3.18 9.14
CA LEU A 177 0.71 3.75 9.13
C LEU A 177 1.58 3.17 10.26
N ASP A 178 1.01 3.10 11.46
CA ASP A 178 1.72 2.56 12.63
C ASP A 178 2.01 1.06 12.49
N TRP A 179 1.00 0.30 12.02
CA TRP A 179 1.14 -1.12 11.71
C TRP A 179 2.22 -1.37 10.66
N ALA A 180 2.20 -0.60 9.56
CA ALA A 180 3.17 -0.73 8.46
C ALA A 180 4.59 -0.41 8.92
N ALA A 181 4.76 0.58 9.81
CA ALA A 181 6.04 0.89 10.41
C ALA A 181 6.59 -0.28 11.24
N ARG A 182 5.73 -0.94 12.03
CA ARG A 182 6.14 -2.10 12.85
C ARG A 182 6.47 -3.35 12.02
N HIS A 183 5.78 -3.56 10.90
CA HIS A 183 5.96 -4.74 10.04
C HIS A 183 6.88 -4.47 8.84
N GLU A 184 7.63 -3.36 8.85
CA GLU A 184 8.54 -2.93 7.77
C GLU A 184 7.91 -2.86 6.36
N VAL A 185 6.60 -2.62 6.29
CA VAL A 185 5.88 -2.40 5.02
C VAL A 185 6.11 -0.97 4.56
N GLY A 186 7.14 -0.78 3.74
CA GLY A 186 7.53 0.54 3.24
C GLY A 186 6.47 1.17 2.33
N MET A 187 6.22 2.46 2.53
CA MET A 187 5.25 3.23 1.74
C MET A 187 5.90 4.38 0.98
N SER A 188 5.40 4.70 -0.21
CA SER A 188 5.83 5.83 -1.02
C SER A 188 5.07 7.08 -0.59
N LYS A 189 3.74 6.96 -0.59
CA LYS A 189 2.79 8.02 -0.27
C LYS A 189 1.64 7.49 0.57
N PHE A 190 1.18 8.32 1.49
CA PHE A 190 -0.05 8.13 2.24
C PHE A 190 -0.99 9.29 1.94
N ILE A 191 -2.25 8.97 1.59
CA ILE A 191 -3.27 9.98 1.29
C ILE A 191 -4.50 9.70 2.13
N SER A 192 -4.79 10.55 3.10
CA SER A 192 -6.11 10.58 3.73
C SER A 192 -7.06 11.43 2.88
N LEU A 193 -8.08 10.77 2.33
CA LEU A 193 -9.01 11.37 1.39
C LEU A 193 -10.10 12.22 2.08
N GLY A 194 -10.47 11.84 3.31
CA GLY A 194 -11.56 12.49 4.05
C GLY A 194 -12.85 12.50 3.25
N ASN A 195 -13.52 13.65 3.21
CA ASN A 195 -14.80 13.81 2.51
C ASN A 195 -14.67 13.81 0.97
N MET A 196 -13.47 13.93 0.40
CA MET A 196 -13.21 14.03 -1.04
C MET A 196 -14.03 15.14 -1.72
N ALA A 197 -14.03 16.35 -1.16
CA ALA A 197 -14.86 17.45 -1.67
C ALA A 197 -14.42 17.97 -3.04
N ASP A 198 -13.12 17.88 -3.35
CA ASP A 198 -12.55 18.21 -4.67
C ASP A 198 -11.72 17.04 -5.23
N LEU A 199 -10.53 16.78 -4.66
CA LEU A 199 -9.71 15.65 -5.06
C LEU A 199 -10.27 14.35 -4.47
N ASP A 200 -10.48 13.35 -5.34
CA ASP A 200 -11.02 12.04 -4.99
C ASP A 200 -10.01 10.90 -5.21
N GLU A 201 -10.41 9.68 -4.88
CA GLU A 201 -9.56 8.49 -5.06
C GLU A 201 -9.11 8.29 -6.50
N SER A 202 -9.93 8.72 -7.48
CA SER A 202 -9.64 8.58 -8.90
C SER A 202 -8.54 9.57 -9.34
N ASP A 203 -8.55 10.81 -8.84
CA ASP A 203 -7.46 11.77 -9.12
C ASP A 203 -6.11 11.28 -8.61
N PHE A 204 -6.06 10.78 -7.38
CA PHE A 204 -4.84 10.25 -6.79
C PHE A 204 -4.40 8.94 -7.46
N MET A 205 -5.33 8.05 -7.81
CA MET A 205 -5.01 6.84 -8.55
C MET A 205 -4.37 7.16 -9.91
N LEU A 206 -4.92 8.15 -10.63
CA LEU A 206 -4.37 8.59 -11.91
C LEU A 206 -2.98 9.22 -11.77
N TYR A 207 -2.74 10.00 -10.71
CA TYR A 207 -1.41 10.54 -10.41
C TYR A 207 -0.41 9.41 -10.10
N LEU A 208 -0.79 8.49 -9.20
CA LEU A 208 0.06 7.39 -8.76
C LEU A 208 0.37 6.38 -9.88
N LYS A 209 -0.50 6.27 -10.89
CA LYS A 209 -0.24 5.51 -12.12
C LYS A 209 1.09 5.90 -12.75
N ASN A 210 1.40 7.20 -12.79
CA ASN A 210 2.59 7.74 -13.46
C ASN A 210 3.77 7.98 -12.50
N ASP A 211 3.57 7.91 -11.19
CA ASP A 211 4.63 8.15 -10.20
C ASP A 211 5.69 7.03 -10.19
N PRO A 212 6.94 7.28 -10.59
CA PRO A 212 7.98 6.24 -10.64
C PRO A 212 8.34 5.65 -9.26
N LYS A 213 7.96 6.32 -8.16
CA LYS A 213 8.24 5.88 -6.79
C LYS A 213 7.19 4.90 -6.25
N THR A 214 6.04 4.82 -6.89
CA THR A 214 4.96 3.88 -6.54
C THR A 214 4.93 2.73 -7.55
N LYS A 215 5.05 1.50 -7.06
CA LYS A 215 4.82 0.28 -7.85
C LYS A 215 3.43 -0.31 -7.63
N VAL A 216 2.87 -0.18 -6.43
CA VAL A 216 1.57 -0.75 -6.06
C VAL A 216 0.70 0.31 -5.41
N ILE A 217 -0.56 0.40 -5.84
CA ILE A 217 -1.55 1.32 -5.26
C ILE A 217 -2.50 0.50 -4.39
N THR A 218 -2.64 0.90 -3.13
CA THR A 218 -3.55 0.28 -2.17
C THR A 218 -4.57 1.31 -1.69
N ALA A 219 -5.82 0.91 -1.50
CA ALA A 219 -6.86 1.82 -1.06
C ALA A 219 -7.85 1.18 -0.10
N TYR A 220 -8.24 1.92 0.94
CA TYR A 220 -9.44 1.65 1.73
C TYR A 220 -10.57 2.57 1.25
N ILE A 221 -11.62 1.96 0.69
CA ILE A 221 -12.73 2.66 0.03
C ILE A 221 -14.04 2.34 0.75
N GLU A 222 -14.76 3.38 1.18
CA GLU A 222 -16.12 3.30 1.73
C GLU A 222 -17.15 3.53 0.62
N GLY A 223 -16.89 4.47 -0.28
CA GLY A 223 -17.70 4.72 -1.47
C GLY A 223 -16.95 5.55 -2.50
N VAL A 224 -17.49 5.62 -3.72
CA VAL A 224 -16.96 6.41 -4.84
C VAL A 224 -18.02 7.43 -5.24
N LYS A 225 -17.62 8.69 -5.47
CA LYS A 225 -18.53 9.76 -5.89
C LYS A 225 -18.84 9.70 -7.39
N ASP A 226 -17.81 9.58 -8.23
CA ASP A 226 -17.95 9.46 -9.69
C ASP A 226 -17.53 8.06 -10.16
N GLY A 227 -18.51 7.16 -10.24
CA GLY A 227 -18.27 5.77 -10.65
C GLY A 227 -17.75 5.63 -12.08
N LYS A 228 -18.09 6.56 -12.99
CA LYS A 228 -17.61 6.53 -14.38
C LYS A 228 -16.15 6.94 -14.47
N LYS A 229 -15.76 8.00 -13.75
CA LYS A 229 -14.36 8.41 -13.60
C LYS A 229 -13.54 7.29 -12.96
N PHE A 230 -14.02 6.71 -11.86
CA PHE A 230 -13.35 5.60 -11.18
C PHE A 230 -13.14 4.40 -12.09
N PHE A 231 -14.18 3.95 -12.80
CA PHE A 231 -14.06 2.84 -13.75
C PHE A 231 -12.99 3.10 -14.82
N ASN A 232 -13.01 4.28 -15.44
CA ASN A 232 -12.07 4.62 -16.51
C ASN A 232 -10.63 4.74 -15.98
N VAL A 233 -10.43 5.42 -14.85
CA VAL A 233 -9.10 5.58 -14.25
C VAL A 233 -8.56 4.24 -13.76
N ALA A 234 -9.37 3.43 -13.08
CA ALA A 234 -9.00 2.10 -12.63
C ALA A 234 -8.55 1.24 -13.82
N LYS A 235 -9.39 1.15 -14.86
CA LYS A 235 -9.10 0.37 -16.08
C LYS A 235 -7.82 0.81 -16.79
N GLU A 236 -7.47 2.08 -16.75
CA GLU A 236 -6.21 2.56 -17.35
C GLU A 236 -5.00 2.39 -16.43
N THR A 237 -5.22 2.42 -15.12
CA THR A 237 -4.15 2.34 -14.11
C THR A 237 -3.66 0.91 -13.94
N THR A 238 -4.59 -0.04 -13.84
CA THR A 238 -4.30 -1.46 -13.63
C THR A 238 -3.52 -2.09 -14.78
N LYS A 239 -3.56 -1.54 -15.99
CA LYS A 239 -2.69 -1.97 -17.11
C LYS A 239 -1.20 -1.69 -16.86
N VAL A 240 -0.91 -0.74 -15.97
CA VAL A 240 0.45 -0.25 -15.72
C VAL A 240 0.92 -0.64 -14.32
N LYS A 241 0.05 -0.51 -13.32
CA LYS A 241 0.35 -0.81 -11.92
C LYS A 241 -0.82 -1.50 -11.24
N PRO A 242 -0.57 -2.51 -10.39
CA PRO A 242 -1.63 -3.16 -9.64
C PRO A 242 -2.29 -2.19 -8.67
N VAL A 243 -3.62 -2.28 -8.62
CA VAL A 243 -4.48 -1.55 -7.68
C VAL A 243 -5.20 -2.56 -6.81
N ILE A 244 -5.08 -2.41 -5.50
CA ILE A 244 -5.68 -3.32 -4.52
C ILE A 244 -6.60 -2.53 -3.60
N VAL A 245 -7.86 -2.95 -3.50
CA VAL A 245 -8.89 -2.23 -2.75
C VAL A 245 -9.43 -3.09 -1.61
N LEU A 246 -9.37 -2.55 -0.39
CA LEU A 246 -10.15 -3.01 0.74
C LEU A 246 -11.47 -2.20 0.78
N LYS A 247 -12.54 -2.80 0.28
CA LYS A 247 -13.88 -2.17 0.23
C LYS A 247 -14.60 -2.37 1.56
N ALA A 248 -14.95 -1.29 2.24
CA ALA A 248 -15.83 -1.32 3.41
C ALA A 248 -17.31 -1.45 2.99
N GLY A 249 -18.19 -1.81 3.92
CA GLY A 249 -19.63 -1.89 3.65
C GLY A 249 -20.03 -2.94 2.61
N ARG A 250 -19.46 -4.14 2.72
CA ARG A 250 -19.70 -5.27 1.79
C ARG A 250 -21.03 -5.97 2.02
N THR A 251 -21.54 -5.87 3.24
CA THR A 251 -22.87 -6.37 3.65
C THR A 251 -23.85 -5.20 3.75
N GLU A 252 -25.14 -5.48 3.74
CA GLU A 252 -26.16 -4.42 3.89
C GLU A 252 -25.97 -3.62 5.19
N ALA A 253 -25.73 -4.31 6.31
CA ALA A 253 -25.48 -3.66 7.60
C ALA A 253 -24.21 -2.79 7.58
N GLY A 254 -23.12 -3.30 7.00
CA GLY A 254 -21.88 -2.54 6.86
C GLY A 254 -22.04 -1.33 5.93
N ALA A 255 -22.81 -1.47 4.85
CA ALA A 255 -23.08 -0.40 3.91
C ALA A 255 -23.90 0.72 4.56
N LYS A 256 -24.90 0.37 5.38
CA LYS A 256 -25.64 1.35 6.21
C LYS A 256 -24.73 2.06 7.20
N ALA A 257 -23.82 1.35 7.87
CA ALA A 257 -22.87 1.96 8.79
C ALA A 257 -21.93 2.96 8.09
N ALA A 258 -21.39 2.58 6.92
CA ALA A 258 -20.54 3.47 6.12
C ALA A 258 -21.30 4.69 5.57
N ALA A 259 -22.57 4.51 5.16
CA ALA A 259 -23.44 5.57 4.69
C ALA A 259 -23.70 6.63 5.77
N SER A 260 -24.02 6.20 7.00
CA SER A 260 -24.20 7.10 8.14
C SER A 260 -22.93 7.86 8.52
N HIS A 261 -21.76 7.25 8.31
CA HIS A 261 -20.46 7.86 8.62
C HIS A 261 -20.06 8.93 7.60
N THR A 262 -20.43 8.77 6.33
CA THR A 262 -20.01 9.66 5.22
C THR A 262 -21.10 10.59 4.70
N GLY A 263 -22.35 10.41 5.14
CA GLY A 263 -23.51 11.14 4.61
C GLY A 263 -23.77 10.85 3.13
N SER A 264 -23.47 9.63 2.66
CA SER A 264 -23.65 9.20 1.27
C SER A 264 -24.59 7.99 1.15
N LEU A 265 -25.20 7.80 -0.02
CA LEU A 265 -26.04 6.62 -0.29
C LEU A 265 -25.18 5.35 -0.39
N ALA A 266 -25.62 4.29 0.28
CA ALA A 266 -24.98 2.99 0.23
C ALA A 266 -25.02 2.39 -1.19
N GLY A 267 -23.84 2.23 -1.82
CA GLY A 267 -23.72 1.53 -3.09
C GLY A 267 -23.81 0.01 -2.94
N SER A 268 -24.36 -0.68 -3.95
CA SER A 268 -24.39 -2.15 -3.98
C SER A 268 -23.00 -2.74 -4.11
N TYR A 269 -22.60 -3.60 -3.16
CA TYR A 269 -21.29 -4.24 -3.19
C TYR A 269 -21.09 -5.11 -4.45
N ARG A 270 -22.14 -5.75 -4.96
CA ARG A 270 -22.08 -6.53 -6.22
C ARG A 270 -21.63 -5.68 -7.42
N ILE A 271 -22.00 -4.40 -7.45
CA ILE A 271 -21.56 -3.49 -8.51
C ILE A 271 -20.06 -3.21 -8.37
N TYR A 272 -19.57 -3.00 -7.15
CA TYR A 272 -18.13 -2.86 -6.91
C TYR A 272 -17.36 -4.11 -7.32
N GLU A 273 -17.86 -5.31 -7.03
CA GLU A 273 -17.23 -6.57 -7.45
C GLU A 273 -17.14 -6.66 -8.99
N ALA A 274 -18.22 -6.35 -9.70
CA ALA A 274 -18.22 -6.34 -11.17
C ALA A 274 -17.24 -5.31 -11.73
N VAL A 275 -17.20 -4.10 -11.17
CA VAL A 275 -16.23 -3.07 -11.56
C VAL A 275 -14.79 -3.53 -11.30
N PHE A 276 -14.52 -4.13 -10.15
CA PHE A 276 -13.17 -4.61 -9.82
C PHE A 276 -12.70 -5.68 -10.79
N GLU A 277 -13.57 -6.63 -11.14
CA GLU A 277 -13.24 -7.67 -12.11
C GLU A 277 -12.98 -7.09 -13.51
N GLN A 278 -13.85 -6.19 -13.99
CA GLN A 278 -13.71 -5.56 -15.31
C GLN A 278 -12.51 -4.61 -15.43
N THR A 279 -12.02 -4.09 -14.30
CA THR A 279 -10.92 -3.14 -14.26
C THR A 279 -9.61 -3.78 -13.82
N GLY A 280 -9.58 -5.05 -13.40
CA GLY A 280 -8.37 -5.69 -12.89
C GLY A 280 -7.95 -5.24 -11.49
N ILE A 281 -8.83 -4.58 -10.73
CA ILE A 281 -8.61 -4.27 -9.32
C ILE A 281 -8.66 -5.56 -8.51
N LEU A 282 -7.68 -5.77 -7.65
CA LEU A 282 -7.71 -6.87 -6.69
C LEU A 282 -8.49 -6.47 -5.44
N ALA A 283 -9.62 -7.14 -5.19
CA ALA A 283 -10.43 -6.90 -4.00
C ALA A 283 -9.86 -7.68 -2.80
N ALA A 284 -9.38 -6.96 -1.79
CA ALA A 284 -8.96 -7.52 -0.51
C ALA A 284 -10.14 -7.59 0.48
N LYS A 285 -10.16 -8.63 1.30
CA LYS A 285 -11.20 -8.89 2.31
C LYS A 285 -10.79 -8.47 3.72
N SER A 286 -9.49 -8.25 3.95
CA SER A 286 -8.93 -7.85 5.23
C SER A 286 -7.66 -7.01 5.02
N MET A 287 -7.20 -6.35 6.08
CA MET A 287 -5.92 -5.61 6.07
C MET A 287 -4.74 -6.54 5.78
N ARG A 288 -4.72 -7.74 6.38
CA ARG A 288 -3.67 -8.75 6.16
C ARG A 288 -3.61 -9.13 4.68
N GLN A 289 -4.76 -9.45 4.07
CA GLN A 289 -4.82 -9.79 2.66
C GLN A 289 -4.43 -8.62 1.74
N LEU A 290 -4.85 -7.40 2.06
CA LEU A 290 -4.46 -6.18 1.32
C LEU A 290 -2.94 -6.05 1.22
N PHE A 291 -2.24 -6.21 2.35
CA PHE A 291 -0.79 -6.07 2.39
C PHE A 291 -0.05 -7.32 1.92
N ASN A 292 -0.64 -8.51 2.00
CA ASN A 292 -0.09 -9.71 1.37
C ASN A 292 0.00 -9.54 -0.14
N TYR A 293 -1.12 -9.12 -0.76
CA TYR A 293 -1.18 -8.82 -2.19
C TYR A 293 -0.18 -7.72 -2.55
N ALA A 294 -0.14 -6.64 -1.75
CA ALA A 294 0.71 -5.49 -2.06
C ALA A 294 2.20 -5.83 -1.98
N LYS A 295 2.62 -6.58 -0.96
CA LYS A 295 4.01 -7.03 -0.81
C LYS A 295 4.43 -7.93 -1.96
N ALA A 296 3.62 -8.92 -2.32
CA ALA A 296 3.89 -9.83 -3.44
C ALA A 296 4.10 -9.06 -4.74
N LEU A 297 3.15 -8.18 -5.10
CA LEU A 297 3.18 -7.39 -6.33
C LEU A 297 4.22 -6.26 -6.34
N ALA A 298 4.70 -5.83 -5.17
CA ALA A 298 5.79 -4.86 -5.07
C ALA A 298 7.17 -5.49 -5.30
N MET A 299 7.34 -6.76 -4.95
CA MET A 299 8.63 -7.47 -4.94
C MET A 299 8.79 -8.41 -6.13
N GLN A 300 7.70 -8.92 -6.69
CA GLN A 300 7.69 -9.89 -7.78
C GLN A 300 6.91 -9.35 -8.98
N LYS A 301 7.31 -9.81 -10.17
CA LYS A 301 6.52 -9.56 -11.38
C LYS A 301 5.25 -10.44 -11.37
N PRO A 302 4.19 -10.04 -12.10
CA PRO A 302 3.00 -10.87 -12.25
C PRO A 302 3.36 -12.22 -12.90
N ALA A 303 2.60 -13.27 -12.56
CA ALA A 303 2.83 -14.60 -13.14
C ALA A 303 2.25 -14.68 -14.57
N ASN A 304 2.93 -15.38 -15.47
CA ASN A 304 2.47 -15.55 -16.86
C ASN A 304 1.33 -16.57 -17.00
N GLY A 305 1.02 -17.32 -15.93
CA GLY A 305 0.02 -18.37 -15.90
C GLY A 305 -0.31 -18.78 -14.47
N ASP A 306 -1.11 -19.83 -14.32
CA ASP A 306 -1.64 -20.30 -13.02
C ASP A 306 -1.11 -21.66 -12.57
N ARG A 307 -0.07 -22.19 -13.23
CA ARG A 307 0.56 -23.47 -12.87
C ARG A 307 1.61 -23.24 -11.80
N VAL A 308 1.22 -23.50 -10.55
CA VAL A 308 2.04 -23.28 -9.36
C VAL A 308 2.84 -24.53 -9.03
N ALA A 309 4.15 -24.41 -8.90
CA ALA A 309 4.97 -25.45 -8.29
C ALA A 309 5.21 -25.14 -6.81
N ILE A 310 5.23 -26.18 -5.98
CA ILE A 310 5.51 -26.08 -4.55
C ILE A 310 6.78 -26.88 -4.25
N VAL A 311 7.73 -26.28 -3.53
CA VAL A 311 8.89 -26.98 -2.94
C VAL A 311 8.84 -26.82 -1.43
N THR A 312 8.90 -27.93 -0.69
CA THR A 312 8.75 -27.91 0.78
C THR A 312 9.58 -28.99 1.46
N ASN A 313 10.05 -28.77 2.70
CA ASN A 313 10.55 -29.83 3.58
C ASN A 313 9.49 -30.37 4.56
N GLY A 314 8.24 -29.94 4.43
CA GLY A 314 7.13 -30.38 5.26
C GLY A 314 5.89 -30.68 4.44
N GLY A 315 5.60 -31.98 4.24
CA GLY A 315 4.45 -32.44 3.47
C GLY A 315 3.11 -31.85 3.93
N GLY A 316 2.88 -31.70 5.24
CA GLY A 316 1.64 -31.10 5.76
C GLY A 316 1.42 -29.66 5.29
N ALA A 317 2.47 -28.84 5.26
CA ALA A 317 2.38 -27.48 4.73
C ALA A 317 2.19 -27.47 3.19
N GLY A 318 2.77 -28.45 2.48
CA GLY A 318 2.54 -28.66 1.05
C GLY A 318 1.08 -29.02 0.74
N VAL A 319 0.43 -29.84 1.56
CA VAL A 319 -1.01 -30.17 1.45
C VAL A 319 -1.85 -28.90 1.66
N MET A 320 -1.62 -28.15 2.74
CA MET A 320 -2.35 -26.90 3.00
C MET A 320 -2.21 -25.88 1.87
N MET A 321 -1.02 -25.77 1.29
CA MET A 321 -0.77 -24.88 0.17
C MET A 321 -1.54 -25.35 -1.08
N SER A 322 -1.53 -26.65 -1.33
CA SER A 322 -2.26 -27.25 -2.45
C SER A 322 -3.76 -26.99 -2.35
N ASP A 323 -4.36 -27.27 -1.20
CA ASP A 323 -5.78 -27.03 -0.94
C ASP A 323 -6.12 -25.55 -1.14
N GLY A 324 -5.37 -24.64 -0.51
CA GLY A 324 -5.65 -23.21 -0.60
C GLY A 324 -5.50 -22.65 -2.02
N LEU A 325 -4.56 -23.16 -2.83
CA LEU A 325 -4.42 -22.79 -4.24
C LEU A 325 -5.62 -23.28 -5.07
N LEU A 326 -6.01 -24.54 -4.90
CA LEU A 326 -7.11 -25.16 -5.64
C LEU A 326 -8.46 -24.52 -5.28
N GLU A 327 -8.72 -24.21 -4.02
CA GLU A 327 -9.91 -23.49 -3.56
C GLU A 327 -10.04 -22.08 -4.16
N ARG A 328 -8.90 -21.47 -4.55
CA ARG A 328 -8.85 -20.18 -5.25
C ARG A 328 -8.92 -20.32 -6.77
N GLY A 329 -9.09 -21.53 -7.30
CA GLY A 329 -9.18 -21.82 -8.73
C GLY A 329 -7.84 -21.78 -9.46
N LEU A 330 -6.73 -21.91 -8.75
CA LEU A 330 -5.39 -22.06 -9.33
C LEU A 330 -5.09 -23.53 -9.60
N LYS A 331 -3.94 -23.81 -10.24
CA LYS A 331 -3.54 -25.17 -10.61
C LYS A 331 -2.18 -25.52 -10.03
N LEU A 332 -1.99 -26.78 -9.67
CA LEU A 332 -0.66 -27.31 -9.45
C LEU A 332 -0.02 -27.60 -10.81
N ALA A 333 1.24 -27.21 -10.97
CA ALA A 333 2.03 -27.54 -12.14
C ALA A 333 2.27 -29.06 -12.23
N GLU A 334 2.09 -29.61 -13.42
CA GLU A 334 2.51 -30.98 -13.77
C GLU A 334 3.91 -30.91 -14.37
N LEU A 335 4.90 -31.39 -13.62
CA LEU A 335 6.29 -31.41 -14.08
C LEU A 335 6.43 -32.30 -15.32
N SER A 336 7.20 -31.82 -16.29
CA SER A 336 7.54 -32.56 -17.50
C SER A 336 8.35 -33.82 -17.20
N GLU A 337 8.30 -34.80 -18.11
CA GLU A 337 9.13 -36.01 -17.98
C GLU A 337 10.64 -35.68 -17.96
N GLU A 338 11.08 -34.65 -18.68
CA GLU A 338 12.48 -34.18 -18.64
C GLU A 338 12.88 -33.73 -17.24
N THR A 339 12.03 -32.97 -16.54
CA THR A 339 12.29 -32.55 -15.17
C THR A 339 12.25 -33.74 -14.20
N LYS A 340 11.31 -34.67 -14.38
CA LYS A 340 11.28 -35.91 -13.58
C LYS A 340 12.53 -36.74 -13.79
N ASP A 341 13.09 -36.79 -15.00
CA ASP A 341 14.37 -37.45 -15.29
C ASP A 341 15.54 -36.81 -14.55
N LYS A 342 15.57 -35.48 -14.44
CA LYS A 342 16.59 -34.78 -13.62
C LYS A 342 16.50 -35.18 -12.15
N PHE A 343 15.29 -35.32 -11.60
CA PHE A 343 15.08 -35.83 -10.24
C PHE A 343 15.53 -37.29 -10.10
N ARG A 344 15.08 -38.18 -11.01
CA ARG A 344 15.49 -39.61 -11.03
C ARG A 344 17.01 -39.76 -11.04
N LYS A 345 17.68 -39.08 -11.96
CA LYS A 345 19.14 -39.10 -12.08
C LYS A 345 19.84 -38.59 -10.83
N ALA A 346 19.34 -37.51 -10.22
CA ALA A 346 19.92 -36.99 -8.98
C ALA A 346 19.74 -37.96 -7.79
N ILE A 347 18.66 -38.73 -7.76
CA ILE A 347 18.44 -39.81 -6.78
C ILE A 347 19.44 -40.96 -7.03
N GLU A 348 19.57 -41.41 -8.28
CA GLU A 348 20.52 -42.47 -8.68
C GLU A 348 21.98 -42.09 -8.36
N GLU A 349 22.33 -40.82 -8.54
CA GLU A 349 23.66 -40.27 -8.21
C GLU A 349 23.86 -40.00 -6.70
N GLY A 350 22.86 -40.28 -5.85
CA GLY A 350 22.94 -40.06 -4.41
C GLY A 350 22.93 -38.59 -3.97
N LYS A 351 22.54 -37.67 -4.86
CA LYS A 351 22.41 -36.23 -4.55
C LYS A 351 21.07 -35.90 -3.87
N LEU A 352 20.05 -36.71 -4.12
CA LEU A 352 18.72 -36.59 -3.53
C LEU A 352 18.31 -37.92 -2.85
N PRO A 353 17.53 -37.88 -1.74
CA PRO A 353 17.07 -39.10 -1.09
C PRO A 353 16.04 -39.86 -1.94
N GLU A 354 16.09 -41.20 -1.95
CA GLU A 354 15.16 -42.05 -2.70
C GLU A 354 13.70 -41.91 -2.24
N HIS A 355 13.47 -41.63 -0.95
CA HIS A 355 12.14 -41.52 -0.36
C HIS A 355 11.52 -40.11 -0.46
N MET A 356 12.17 -39.18 -1.17
CA MET A 356 11.59 -37.85 -1.42
C MET A 356 10.45 -37.92 -2.43
N SER A 357 9.53 -36.95 -2.39
CA SER A 357 8.51 -36.80 -3.44
C SER A 357 8.94 -35.72 -4.42
N TYR A 358 9.03 -36.07 -5.70
CA TYR A 358 9.20 -35.11 -6.80
C TYR A 358 7.93 -34.98 -7.66
N ALA A 359 6.78 -35.46 -7.15
CA ALA A 359 5.48 -34.97 -7.58
C ALA A 359 5.31 -33.51 -7.10
N ASN A 360 4.23 -32.82 -7.47
CA ASN A 360 3.93 -31.48 -6.95
C ASN A 360 2.86 -31.61 -5.86
N PRO A 361 3.12 -31.25 -4.59
CA PRO A 361 4.33 -30.61 -4.04
C PRO A 361 5.60 -31.47 -4.06
N VAL A 362 6.73 -30.84 -4.41
CA VAL A 362 8.06 -31.44 -4.31
C VAL A 362 8.48 -31.40 -2.83
N ASP A 363 8.37 -32.55 -2.16
CA ASP A 363 8.75 -32.73 -0.76
C ASP A 363 10.21 -33.17 -0.68
N VAL A 364 11.08 -32.24 -0.30
CA VAL A 364 12.52 -32.46 -0.12
C VAL A 364 12.86 -33.10 1.23
N ILE A 365 11.88 -33.52 2.01
CA ILE A 365 11.99 -34.20 3.31
C ILE A 365 12.49 -33.28 4.43
N GLY A 366 12.03 -33.57 5.67
CA GLY A 366 12.24 -32.73 6.85
C GLY A 366 13.69 -32.42 7.19
N ASP A 367 14.66 -33.26 6.84
CA ASP A 367 16.10 -33.07 7.08
C ASP A 367 16.82 -32.34 5.93
N ALA A 368 16.09 -31.60 5.08
CA ALA A 368 16.68 -30.91 3.94
C ALA A 368 17.63 -29.76 4.31
N PRO A 369 18.93 -29.81 3.94
CA PRO A 369 19.79 -28.63 3.94
C PRO A 369 19.45 -27.69 2.77
N SER A 370 20.01 -26.48 2.78
CA SER A 370 19.76 -25.48 1.73
C SER A 370 20.16 -25.97 0.33
N SER A 371 21.20 -26.80 0.22
CA SER A 371 21.64 -27.40 -1.05
C SER A 371 20.61 -28.33 -1.68
N ARG A 372 19.79 -29.02 -0.87
CA ARG A 372 18.71 -29.89 -1.36
C ARG A 372 17.56 -29.05 -1.92
N TYR A 373 17.22 -27.94 -1.25
CA TYR A 373 16.30 -26.95 -1.78
C TYR A 373 16.80 -26.37 -3.11
N GLU A 374 18.07 -25.98 -3.19
CA GLU A 374 18.65 -25.40 -4.41
C GLU A 374 18.49 -26.34 -5.60
N LEU A 375 18.81 -27.62 -5.44
CA LEU A 375 18.71 -28.59 -6.52
C LEU A 375 17.26 -28.77 -6.99
N ALA A 376 16.31 -28.94 -6.05
CA ALA A 376 14.89 -29.08 -6.38
C ALA A 376 14.31 -27.81 -7.03
N ILE A 377 14.63 -26.63 -6.50
CA ILE A 377 14.17 -25.34 -7.02
C ILE A 377 14.72 -25.11 -8.44
N ASN A 378 15.98 -25.44 -8.71
CA ASN A 378 16.55 -25.32 -10.06
C ASN A 378 15.76 -26.17 -11.07
N TYR A 379 15.52 -27.45 -10.77
CA TYR A 379 14.76 -28.34 -11.66
C TYR A 379 13.33 -27.83 -11.90
N VAL A 380 12.66 -27.40 -10.83
CA VAL A 380 11.28 -26.87 -10.90
C VAL A 380 11.22 -25.57 -11.70
N LEU A 381 12.16 -24.64 -11.51
CA LEU A 381 12.13 -23.35 -12.21
C LEU A 381 12.57 -23.46 -13.68
N GLU A 382 13.35 -24.47 -14.05
CA GLU A 382 13.66 -24.79 -15.45
C GLU A 382 12.45 -25.37 -16.20
N ASP A 383 11.52 -26.02 -15.50
CA ASP A 383 10.40 -26.72 -16.12
C ASP A 383 9.44 -25.76 -16.87
N PRO A 384 9.14 -25.98 -18.16
CA PRO A 384 8.27 -25.09 -18.94
C PRO A 384 6.80 -25.08 -18.46
N ASN A 385 6.40 -26.05 -17.63
CA ASN A 385 5.07 -26.16 -17.06
C ASN A 385 4.87 -25.39 -15.76
N VAL A 386 5.89 -24.68 -15.28
CA VAL A 386 5.85 -23.90 -14.04
C VAL A 386 5.80 -22.41 -14.36
N ASP A 387 4.76 -21.74 -13.89
CA ASP A 387 4.57 -20.29 -14.09
C ASP A 387 4.99 -19.47 -12.86
N ILE A 388 4.90 -20.07 -11.66
CA ILE A 388 5.23 -19.46 -10.37
C ILE A 388 5.65 -20.54 -9.38
N LEU A 389 6.60 -20.20 -8.50
CA LEU A 389 7.10 -21.10 -7.44
C LEU A 389 6.67 -20.60 -6.06
N ALA A 390 6.11 -21.50 -5.25
CA ALA A 390 5.96 -21.35 -3.82
C ALA A 390 7.00 -22.22 -3.10
N VAL A 391 7.84 -21.60 -2.27
CA VAL A 391 8.81 -22.31 -1.43
C VAL A 391 8.34 -22.26 0.01
N ILE A 392 8.17 -23.40 0.65
CA ILE A 392 7.81 -23.49 2.07
C ILE A 392 9.00 -24.07 2.83
N ALA A 393 9.51 -23.34 3.81
CA ALA A 393 10.65 -23.78 4.60
C ALA A 393 10.34 -23.81 6.10
N LEU A 394 10.36 -25.01 6.67
CA LEU A 394 10.24 -25.24 8.10
C LEU A 394 11.64 -25.27 8.74
N PHE A 395 12.03 -24.14 9.33
CA PHE A 395 13.35 -23.94 9.95
C PHE A 395 13.54 -24.66 11.29
N GLN A 396 12.54 -25.39 11.78
CA GLN A 396 12.66 -26.22 12.98
C GLN A 396 13.55 -27.44 12.74
N SER A 397 13.83 -27.77 11.47
CA SER A 397 14.81 -28.77 11.10
C SER A 397 16.24 -28.28 11.37
N PRO A 398 17.09 -29.06 12.07
CA PRO A 398 18.47 -28.67 12.31
C PRO A 398 19.34 -28.70 11.04
N ALA A 399 18.89 -29.36 9.97
CA ALA A 399 19.63 -29.48 8.72
C ALA A 399 19.51 -28.23 7.84
N LEU A 400 18.41 -27.48 7.95
CA LEU A 400 18.17 -26.30 7.11
C LEU A 400 19.02 -25.12 7.60
N ASP A 401 20.14 -24.90 6.90
CA ASP A 401 21.07 -23.82 7.17
C ASP A 401 20.64 -22.46 6.57
N GLU A 402 21.30 -21.39 7.01
CA GLU A 402 21.02 -20.02 6.55
C GLU A 402 21.41 -19.77 5.07
N GLY A 403 22.08 -20.72 4.40
CA GLY A 403 22.44 -20.66 2.98
C GLY A 403 21.23 -20.64 2.05
N ILE A 404 20.03 -20.97 2.54
CA ILE A 404 18.77 -20.80 1.79
C ILE A 404 18.56 -19.36 1.31
N VAL A 405 19.11 -18.36 2.02
CA VAL A 405 19.06 -16.95 1.59
C VAL A 405 19.79 -16.77 0.26
N ASP A 406 20.99 -17.33 0.13
CA ASP A 406 21.79 -17.22 -1.09
C ASP A 406 21.20 -18.06 -2.22
N VAL A 407 20.56 -19.19 -1.90
CA VAL A 407 19.78 -19.97 -2.86
C VAL A 407 18.67 -19.10 -3.44
N MET A 408 17.87 -18.44 -2.60
CA MET A 408 16.79 -17.56 -3.06
C MET A 408 17.30 -16.39 -3.92
N ASP A 409 18.48 -15.87 -3.64
CA ASP A 409 19.09 -14.83 -4.48
C ASP A 409 19.46 -15.37 -5.88
N ARG A 410 20.14 -16.53 -5.94
CA ARG A 410 20.61 -17.14 -7.19
C ARG A 410 19.48 -17.56 -8.11
N VAL A 411 18.40 -18.14 -7.57
CA VAL A 411 17.31 -18.72 -8.37
C VAL A 411 16.41 -17.66 -9.03
N LYS A 412 16.53 -16.38 -8.66
CA LYS A 412 15.87 -15.29 -9.41
C LYS A 412 16.31 -15.22 -10.87
N LYS A 413 17.46 -15.79 -11.23
CA LYS A 413 17.97 -15.83 -12.62
C LYS A 413 16.99 -16.49 -13.61
N TYR A 414 16.12 -17.39 -13.14
CA TYR A 414 15.09 -18.01 -13.99
C TYR A 414 13.98 -17.04 -14.37
N GLY A 415 13.87 -15.92 -13.65
CA GLY A 415 12.90 -14.89 -13.94
C GLY A 415 11.46 -15.35 -13.85
N LYS A 416 11.13 -16.39 -13.06
CA LYS A 416 9.74 -16.70 -12.70
C LYS A 416 9.43 -16.11 -11.32
N PRO A 417 8.19 -15.66 -11.03
CA PRO A 417 7.85 -15.16 -9.71
C PRO A 417 8.04 -16.23 -8.63
N ILE A 418 8.51 -15.80 -7.47
CA ILE A 418 8.74 -16.68 -6.32
C ILE A 418 8.08 -16.10 -5.06
N VAL A 419 7.36 -16.93 -4.33
CA VAL A 419 6.80 -16.64 -3.02
C VAL A 419 7.45 -17.57 -2.00
N PHE A 420 7.96 -17.02 -0.91
CA PHE A 420 8.55 -17.81 0.18
C PHE A 420 7.63 -17.81 1.39
N ILE A 421 7.49 -18.95 2.05
CA ILE A 421 6.67 -19.13 3.24
C ILE A 421 7.58 -19.70 4.33
N ALA A 422 7.66 -18.99 5.45
CA ALA A 422 8.56 -19.30 6.57
C ALA A 422 7.79 -19.37 7.90
N PRO A 423 7.03 -20.45 8.17
CA PRO A 423 6.25 -20.57 9.40
C PRO A 423 7.12 -20.67 10.66
N GLY A 424 6.75 -19.90 11.68
CA GLY A 424 7.28 -20.03 13.04
C GLY A 424 7.56 -18.69 13.71
N GLY A 425 8.50 -18.67 14.65
CA GLY A 425 8.80 -17.52 15.50
C GLY A 425 10.07 -16.76 15.09
N GLU A 426 10.87 -16.38 16.10
CA GLU A 426 12.00 -15.45 15.96
C GLU A 426 13.05 -15.89 14.91
N PHE A 427 13.41 -17.18 14.88
CA PHE A 427 14.42 -17.66 13.93
C PHE A 427 13.94 -17.60 12.47
N PRO A 428 12.77 -18.16 12.09
CA PRO A 428 12.16 -17.91 10.77
C PRO A 428 12.05 -16.43 10.41
N GLU A 429 11.64 -15.56 11.35
CA GLU A 429 11.51 -14.10 11.11
C GLU A 429 12.85 -13.45 10.76
N LYS A 430 13.93 -13.83 11.45
CA LYS A 430 15.29 -13.36 11.15
C LYS A 430 15.71 -13.74 9.71
N ILE A 431 15.41 -14.98 9.29
CA ILE A 431 15.76 -15.45 7.94
C ILE A 431 14.84 -14.82 6.89
N ALA A 432 13.54 -14.67 7.16
CA ALA A 432 12.57 -14.00 6.32
C ALA A 432 13.03 -12.60 5.91
N ARG A 433 13.48 -11.80 6.88
CA ARG A 433 14.01 -10.44 6.61
C ARG A 433 15.26 -10.45 5.70
N ARG A 434 16.06 -11.52 5.72
CA ARG A 434 17.23 -11.65 4.83
C ARG A 434 16.82 -12.07 3.42
N ILE A 435 15.85 -12.98 3.30
CA ILE A 435 15.27 -13.38 2.01
C ILE A 435 14.57 -12.18 1.33
N GLU A 436 13.88 -11.34 2.10
CA GLU A 436 13.23 -10.14 1.57
C GLU A 436 14.23 -9.11 1.02
N LYS A 437 15.40 -8.98 1.63
CA LYS A 437 16.47 -8.11 1.15
C LYS A 437 17.03 -8.55 -0.21
N VAL A 438 16.94 -9.84 -0.54
CA VAL A 438 17.28 -10.34 -1.88
C VAL A 438 16.08 -10.27 -2.84
N GLY A 439 14.96 -9.67 -2.45
CA GLY A 439 13.84 -9.36 -3.33
C GLY A 439 12.79 -10.47 -3.46
N VAL A 440 12.81 -11.50 -2.62
CA VAL A 440 11.76 -12.52 -2.56
C VAL A 440 10.81 -12.23 -1.39
N PRO A 441 9.49 -12.07 -1.62
CA PRO A 441 8.55 -11.80 -0.55
C PRO A 441 8.37 -13.04 0.34
N VAL A 442 8.41 -12.84 1.65
CA VAL A 442 8.23 -13.90 2.64
C VAL A 442 6.92 -13.72 3.41
N PHE A 443 6.25 -14.83 3.70
CA PHE A 443 4.98 -14.87 4.42
C PHE A 443 5.05 -15.82 5.62
N GLU A 444 4.37 -15.46 6.70
CA GLU A 444 4.44 -16.19 7.98
C GLU A 444 3.59 -17.46 7.98
N THR A 445 2.50 -17.49 7.21
CA THR A 445 1.61 -18.65 7.14
C THR A 445 1.36 -19.07 5.71
N VAL A 446 0.90 -20.32 5.55
CA VAL A 446 0.59 -20.88 4.24
C VAL A 446 -0.55 -20.11 3.58
N GLU A 447 -1.56 -19.69 4.34
CA GLU A 447 -2.70 -18.91 3.85
C GLU A 447 -2.27 -17.54 3.30
N ASP A 448 -1.30 -16.90 3.93
CA ASP A 448 -0.70 -15.66 3.42
C ASP A 448 0.07 -15.90 2.12
N GLY A 449 0.80 -17.02 2.03
CA GLY A 449 1.46 -17.45 0.82
C GLY A 449 0.48 -17.73 -0.33
N VAL A 450 -0.65 -18.36 -0.04
CA VAL A 450 -1.75 -18.57 -1.00
C VAL A 450 -2.30 -17.23 -1.50
N ASP A 451 -2.54 -16.27 -0.60
CA ASP A 451 -2.97 -14.93 -0.97
C ASP A 451 -1.96 -14.24 -1.90
N ALA A 452 -0.66 -14.35 -1.61
CA ALA A 452 0.41 -13.79 -2.42
C ALA A 452 0.47 -14.39 -3.83
N VAL A 453 0.43 -15.73 -3.93
CA VAL A 453 0.41 -16.44 -5.23
C VAL A 453 -0.84 -16.06 -6.02
N TYR A 454 -2.01 -16.03 -5.37
CA TYR A 454 -3.26 -15.62 -6.00
C TYR A 454 -3.19 -14.21 -6.59
N ALA A 455 -2.61 -13.24 -5.86
CA ALA A 455 -2.47 -11.87 -6.37
C ALA A 455 -1.58 -11.80 -7.62
N LEU A 456 -0.44 -12.48 -7.61
CA LEU A 456 0.51 -12.51 -8.74
C LEU A 456 -0.11 -13.16 -9.98
N VAL A 457 -0.86 -14.26 -9.80
CA VAL A 457 -1.54 -14.95 -10.90
C VAL A 457 -2.74 -14.16 -11.40
N LYS A 458 -3.62 -13.69 -10.51
CA LYS A 458 -4.84 -12.96 -10.92
C LYS A 458 -4.50 -11.69 -11.69
N TYR A 459 -3.51 -10.94 -11.21
CA TYR A 459 -3.07 -9.73 -11.90
C TYR A 459 -2.36 -10.07 -13.23
N GLY A 460 -1.55 -11.12 -13.27
CA GLY A 460 -0.91 -11.60 -14.50
C GLY A 460 -1.91 -12.03 -15.58
N LYS A 461 -2.95 -12.80 -15.20
CA LYS A 461 -4.06 -13.16 -16.09
C LYS A 461 -4.77 -11.94 -16.64
N TYR A 462 -5.13 -10.99 -15.79
CA TYR A 462 -5.74 -9.73 -16.22
C TYR A 462 -4.89 -9.03 -17.29
N LEU A 463 -3.57 -8.91 -17.07
CA LEU A 463 -2.68 -8.27 -18.04
C LEU A 463 -2.57 -9.05 -19.37
N SER A 464 -2.70 -10.37 -19.35
CA SER A 464 -2.66 -11.21 -20.57
C SER A 464 -3.93 -11.15 -21.41
N GLU A 465 -5.05 -10.71 -20.82
CA GLU A 465 -6.36 -10.59 -21.48
C GLU A 465 -6.59 -9.19 -22.10
N LEU A 466 -5.67 -8.24 -21.86
CA LEU A 466 -5.69 -6.87 -22.41
C LEU A 466 -5.33 -6.83 -23.89
#